data_AF-A0A3Q0FPQ4-F1
#
_entry.id   AF-A0A3Q0FPQ4-F1
#
_cell.length_a   1.000
_cell.length_b   1.000
_cell.length_c   1.000
_cell.angle_alpha   90.00
_cell.angle_beta   90.00
_cell.angle_gamma   90.00
#
_symmetry.space_group_name_H-M   'P 1'
#
loop_
_entity.id
_entity.type
_entity.pdbx_description
1 polymer ?
#
loop_
_entity_poly.entity_id
_entity_poly.type
_entity_poly.pdbx_seq_one_letter_code
_entity_poly.pdbx_strand_id
1 'polypeptide(L)'
;MEVGKMTVSINKAINTQEVAVKEKHARTCILGTHHEKGAQTFWCVVNRLPLSSNAVLCWKFCHVFHKLLRDGHPNVLKDSLRYKNELIDMSRMW
;
A
#
# COMPACT_ATOMS: atom_id res chain seq x y z
N MET A 1 -5.68 -12.60 -11.77
CA MET A 1 -5.61 -12.73 -10.30
C MET A 1 -6.97 -12.29 -9.78
N GLU A 2 -7.60 -13.08 -8.91
CA GLU A 2 -8.86 -12.65 -8.28
C GLU A 2 -8.61 -11.40 -7.42
N VAL A 3 -9.40 -10.35 -7.62
CA VAL A 3 -9.32 -9.06 -6.89
C VAL A 3 -9.29 -9.27 -5.36
N GLY A 4 -10.00 -10.28 -4.86
CA GLY A 4 -10.00 -10.65 -3.43
C GLY A 4 -8.61 -11.02 -2.88
N LYS A 5 -7.71 -11.57 -3.70
CA LYS A 5 -6.37 -11.99 -3.27
C LYS A 5 -5.44 -10.81 -2.97
N MET A 6 -5.56 -9.71 -3.73
CA MET A 6 -4.76 -8.50 -3.50
C MET A 6 -5.21 -7.80 -2.22
N THR A 7 -6.53 -7.63 -2.02
CA THR A 7 -7.10 -7.04 -0.80
C THR A 7 -6.67 -7.76 0.47
N VAL A 8 -6.74 -9.10 0.48
CA VAL A 8 -6.26 -9.90 1.63
C VAL A 8 -4.76 -9.73 1.84
N SER A 9 -3.98 -9.63 0.77
CA SER A 9 -2.53 -9.43 0.88
C SER A 9 -2.18 -8.05 1.42
N ILE A 10 -2.89 -7.00 1.03
CA ILE A 10 -2.70 -5.64 1.58
C ILE A 10 -2.96 -5.64 3.09
N ASN A 11 -4.10 -6.17 3.54
CA ASN A 11 -4.42 -6.25 4.97
C ASN A 11 -3.44 -7.13 5.77
N LYS A 12 -2.89 -8.18 5.16
CA LYS A 12 -1.85 -9.00 5.81
C LYS A 12 -0.47 -8.34 5.79
N ALA A 13 -0.20 -7.44 4.84
CA ALA A 13 1.05 -6.69 4.78
C ALA A 13 1.04 -5.46 5.69
N ILE A 14 -0.08 -4.74 5.75
CA ILE A 14 -0.27 -3.50 6.51
C ILE A 14 -1.22 -3.81 7.67
N ASN A 15 -0.64 -4.18 8.81
CA ASN A 15 -1.35 -4.54 10.03
C ASN A 15 -0.63 -3.99 11.26
N THR A 16 -1.27 -4.06 12.42
CA THR A 16 -0.77 -3.50 13.68
C THR A 16 0.30 -4.35 14.37
N GLN A 17 0.66 -5.53 13.85
CA GLN A 17 1.64 -6.40 14.50
C GLN A 17 3.06 -5.81 14.35
N GLU A 18 3.82 -5.68 15.41
CA GLU A 18 5.21 -5.18 15.39
C GLU A 18 6.21 -6.23 14.88
N VAL A 19 5.99 -6.66 13.64
CA VAL A 19 6.85 -7.58 12.91
C VAL A 19 7.05 -7.06 11.49
N ALA A 20 8.16 -7.48 10.88
CA ALA A 20 8.48 -7.13 9.50
C ALA A 20 7.32 -7.49 8.54
N VAL A 21 7.16 -6.69 7.48
CA VAL A 21 6.20 -6.97 6.41
C VAL A 21 6.56 -8.30 5.74
N LYS A 22 5.63 -9.26 5.78
CA LYS A 22 5.84 -10.56 5.14
C LYS A 22 5.99 -10.39 3.63
N GLU A 23 7.16 -10.76 3.09
CA GLU A 23 7.53 -10.50 1.70
C GLU A 23 6.54 -11.09 0.68
N LYS A 24 5.97 -12.26 0.97
CA LYS A 24 4.95 -12.88 0.11
C LYS A 24 3.75 -11.97 -0.15
N HIS A 25 3.34 -11.17 0.83
CA HIS A 25 2.20 -10.27 0.70
C HIS A 25 2.58 -8.99 -0.05
N ALA A 26 3.76 -8.42 0.22
CA ALA A 26 4.29 -7.31 -0.56
C ALA A 26 4.47 -7.68 -2.04
N ARG A 27 5.04 -8.86 -2.33
CA ARG A 27 5.18 -9.38 -3.70
C ARG A 27 3.84 -9.56 -4.40
N THR A 28 2.82 -10.04 -3.67
CA THR A 28 1.46 -10.17 -4.21
C THR A 28 0.86 -8.81 -4.54
N CYS A 29 1.12 -7.77 -3.73
CA CYS A 29 0.67 -6.40 -4.03
C CYS A 29 1.35 -5.87 -5.31
N ILE A 30 2.67 -6.05 -5.45
CA ILE A 30 3.42 -5.65 -6.66
C ILE A 30 2.83 -6.30 -7.91
N LEU A 31 2.71 -7.64 -7.91
CA LEU A 31 2.14 -8.38 -9.04
C LEU A 31 0.69 -7.95 -9.32
N GLY A 32 -0.08 -7.67 -8.26
CA GLY A 32 -1.45 -7.15 -8.34
C GLY A 32 -1.52 -5.86 -9.16
N THR A 33 -0.60 -4.91 -8.93
CA THR A 33 -0.58 -3.66 -9.70
C THR A 33 -0.33 -3.88 -11.20
N HIS A 34 0.50 -4.86 -11.58
CA HIS A 34 0.74 -5.21 -12.98
C HIS A 34 -0.49 -5.84 -13.63
N HIS A 35 -1.23 -6.66 -12.87
CA HIS A 35 -2.46 -7.26 -13.36
C HIS A 35 -3.60 -6.25 -13.55
N GLU A 36 -3.74 -5.31 -12.60
CA GLU A 36 -4.75 -4.25 -12.66
C GLU A 36 -4.31 -3.05 -13.53
N LYS A 37 -3.06 -3.04 -14.00
CA LYS A 37 -2.43 -1.92 -14.72
C LYS A 37 -2.46 -0.59 -13.96
N GLY A 38 -2.35 -0.64 -12.63
CA GLY A 38 -2.46 0.55 -11.77
C GLY A 38 -2.47 0.20 -10.28
N ALA A 39 -2.79 1.19 -9.44
CA ALA A 39 -2.79 1.06 -7.97
C ALA A 39 -4.20 1.15 -7.35
N GLN A 40 -5.26 0.96 -8.15
CA GLN A 40 -6.64 1.22 -7.72
C GLN A 40 -7.04 0.40 -6.47
N THR A 41 -6.86 -0.92 -6.48
CA THR A 41 -7.21 -1.75 -5.31
C THR A 41 -6.33 -1.42 -4.10
N PHE A 42 -5.06 -1.07 -4.31
CA PHE A 42 -4.17 -0.67 -3.21
C PHE A 42 -4.74 0.55 -2.47
N TRP A 43 -4.99 1.64 -3.19
CA TRP A 43 -5.53 2.88 -2.61
C TRP A 43 -6.93 2.70 -2.03
N CYS A 44 -7.79 1.90 -2.65
CA CYS A 44 -9.12 1.59 -2.12
C CYS A 44 -9.06 0.92 -0.73
N VAL A 45 -8.06 0.08 -0.49
CA VAL A 45 -7.88 -0.62 0.79
C VAL A 45 -7.16 0.27 1.80
N VAL A 46 -6.05 0.90 1.43
CA VAL A 46 -5.24 1.68 2.40
C VAL A 46 -5.96 2.91 2.93
N ASN A 47 -6.84 3.54 2.14
CA ASN A 47 -7.62 4.69 2.58
C ASN A 47 -8.67 4.33 3.66
N ARG A 48 -8.92 3.04 3.90
CA ARG A 48 -9.77 2.54 4.99
C ARG A 48 -8.98 2.19 6.25
N LEU A 49 -7.65 2.24 6.19
CA LEU A 49 -6.79 1.95 7.33
C LEU A 49 -6.56 3.21 8.15
N PRO A 50 -6.54 3.12 9.49
CA PRO A 50 -6.31 4.27 10.37
C PRO A 50 -4.81 4.58 10.48
N LEU A 51 -4.18 4.97 9.37
CA LEU A 51 -2.72 5.21 9.29
C LEU A 51 -2.26 6.33 10.22
N SER A 52 -3.10 7.34 10.45
CA SER A 52 -2.82 8.50 11.29
C SER A 52 -2.75 8.18 12.79
N SER A 53 -3.41 7.12 13.26
CA SER A 53 -3.49 6.78 14.68
C SER A 53 -2.58 5.64 15.10
N ASN A 54 -1.82 5.05 14.17
CA ASN A 54 -0.95 3.91 14.48
C ASN A 54 0.35 3.96 13.64
N ALA A 55 1.46 4.25 14.32
CA ALA A 55 2.78 4.36 13.70
C ALA A 55 3.22 3.08 12.98
N VAL A 56 2.85 1.89 13.49
CA VAL A 56 3.20 0.60 12.88
C VAL A 56 2.47 0.44 11.55
N LEU A 57 1.17 0.76 11.49
CA LEU A 57 0.41 0.77 10.24
C LEU A 57 1.00 1.77 9.25
N CYS A 58 1.27 3.00 9.69
CA CYS A 58 1.86 4.05 8.87
C CYS A 58 3.21 3.61 8.27
N TRP A 59 4.12 3.07 9.09
CA TRP A 59 5.41 2.57 8.64
C TRP A 59 5.26 1.43 7.64
N LYS A 60 4.39 0.44 7.90
CA LYS A 60 4.17 -0.67 6.96
C LYS A 60 3.53 -0.21 5.66
N PHE A 61 2.63 0.77 5.72
CA PHE A 61 2.11 1.44 4.53
C PHE A 61 3.24 2.06 3.73
N CYS A 62 4.09 2.90 4.34
CA CYS A 62 5.22 3.53 3.67
C CYS A 62 6.15 2.49 3.02
N HIS A 63 6.45 1.41 3.74
CA HIS A 63 7.30 0.33 3.24
C HIS A 63 6.70 -0.39 2.02
N VAL A 64 5.42 -0.78 2.08
CA VAL A 64 4.75 -1.45 0.96
C VAL A 64 4.58 -0.48 -0.21
N PHE A 65 4.19 0.76 0.06
CA PHE A 65 3.96 1.78 -0.95
C PHE A 65 5.26 2.13 -1.70
N HIS A 66 6.37 2.29 -0.98
CA HIS A 66 7.70 2.47 -1.58
C HIS A 66 8.05 1.32 -2.53
N LYS A 67 7.79 0.06 -2.14
CA LYS A 67 7.99 -1.10 -3.04
C LYS A 67 7.10 -1.05 -4.28
N LEU A 68 5.85 -0.60 -4.16
CA LEU A 68 4.96 -0.45 -5.32
C LEU A 68 5.44 0.65 -6.28
N LEU A 69 5.95 1.77 -5.76
CA LEU A 69 6.53 2.83 -6.61
C LEU A 69 7.78 2.35 -7.36
N ARG A 70 8.57 1.47 -6.76
CA ARG A 70 9.82 0.94 -7.32
C ARG A 70 9.60 -0.19 -8.33
N ASP A 71 8.78 -1.18 -7.97
CA ASP A 71 8.69 -2.46 -8.68
C ASP A 71 7.29 -2.74 -9.27
N GLY A 72 6.31 -1.88 -8.96
CA GLY A 72 4.93 -1.99 -9.44
C GLY A 72 4.74 -1.56 -10.89
N HIS A 73 3.48 -1.58 -11.34
CA HIS A 73 3.13 -1.11 -12.67
C HIS A 73 3.46 0.40 -12.82
N PRO A 74 3.93 0.89 -13.99
CA PRO A 74 4.28 2.30 -14.17
C PRO A 74 3.17 3.30 -13.81
N ASN A 75 1.90 2.92 -14.00
CA ASN A 75 0.76 3.76 -13.61
C ASN A 75 0.61 3.95 -12.10
N VAL A 76 1.24 3.11 -11.25
CA VAL A 76 1.21 3.30 -9.79
C VAL A 76 1.64 4.72 -9.44
N LEU A 77 2.69 5.25 -10.07
CA LEU A 77 3.15 6.62 -9.84
C LEU A 77 2.07 7.64 -10.21
N LYS A 78 1.49 7.52 -11.40
CA LYS A 78 0.46 8.43 -11.91
C LYS A 78 -0.82 8.41 -11.06
N ASP A 79 -1.27 7.23 -10.67
CA ASP A 79 -2.45 7.03 -9.84
C ASP A 79 -2.23 7.63 -8.44
N SER A 80 -1.02 7.48 -7.91
CA SER A 80 -0.65 7.92 -6.57
C SER A 80 -0.54 9.44 -6.42
N LEU A 81 -0.32 10.17 -7.53
CA LEU A 81 -0.28 11.64 -7.50
C LEU A 81 -1.59 12.25 -6.97
N ARG A 82 -2.73 11.56 -7.12
CA ARG A 82 -4.04 11.99 -6.60
C ARG A 82 -4.06 12.05 -5.06
N TYR A 83 -3.20 11.29 -4.40
CA TYR A 83 -3.10 11.17 -2.94
C TYR A 83 -1.93 11.99 -2.36
N LYS A 84 -1.32 12.87 -3.16
CA LYS A 84 -0.16 13.69 -2.74
C LYS A 84 -0.44 14.50 -1.47
N ASN A 85 -1.62 15.10 -1.36
CA ASN A 85 -1.97 15.91 -0.18
C ASN A 85 -2.10 15.03 1.07
N GLU A 86 -2.76 13.88 0.97
CA GLU A 86 -2.87 12.91 2.07
C GLU A 86 -1.49 12.42 2.54
N LEU A 87 -0.57 12.18 1.60
CA LEU A 87 0.82 11.82 1.90
C LEU A 87 1.59 12.94 2.63
N ILE A 88 1.38 14.19 2.22
CA ILE A 88 1.99 15.36 2.88
C ILE A 88 1.43 15.55 4.29
N ASP A 89 0.13 15.35 4.47
CA ASP A 89 -0.49 15.48 5.79
C ASP A 89 -0.02 14.36 6.72
N MET A 90 0.10 13.13 6.21
CA MET A 90 0.65 12.00 6.97
C MET A 90 2.11 12.25 7.41
N SER A 91 2.93 12.90 6.58
CA SER A 91 4.32 13.22 6.93
C SER A 91 4.47 14.32 7.98
N ARG A 92 3.37 14.95 8.41
CA ARG A 92 3.37 15.92 9.53
C ARG A 92 3.02 15.27 10.86
N MET A 93 2.55 14.01 10.83
CA MET A 93 2.14 13.28 12.04
C MET A 93 3.28 12.49 12.68
N TRP A 94 4.29 12.12 11.88
CA TRP A 94 5.46 11.31 12.25
C TRP A 94 6.71 11.88 11.60
#